data_AF-A0A7M5U3T4-F1
#
_entry.id   AF-A0A7M5U3T4-F1
#
_cell.length_a   1.000
_cell.length_b   1.000
_cell.length_c   1.000
_cell.angle_alpha   90.00
_cell.angle_beta   90.00
_cell.angle_gamma   90.00
#
_symmetry.space_group_name_H-M   'P 1'
#
loop_
_entity.id
_entity.type
_entity.pdbx_description
1 polymer ?
#
loop_
_entity_poly.entity_id
_entity_poly.type
_entity_poly.pdbx_seq_one_letter_code
_entity_poly.pdbx_strand_id
1 'polypeptide(L)'
;MLNFEFFRRTRKKFYDGLFIAEDKKVASFINEIYKGKFGKVEADYICGGKWNAARNNARKFKSLDTTGLEVMSCRHQLGQRALNMKQGELYGYPLYLIKEHINTRDIKFVFADVMCKLSKFIQRVDAETAKAFKGALSVMHAKGHGIDCQFLWDGQWIDGTGRSTGEETEQVFSFLSRFCNTTKYQKPESKCRIKHQ
;
A
#
# COMPACT_ATOMS: atom_id res chain seq x y z
N MET A 1 -3.81 -30.19 39.67
CA MET A 1 -3.36 -29.78 38.32
C MET A 1 -4.36 -28.74 37.82
N LEU A 2 -4.05 -27.45 37.89
CA LEU A 2 -4.96 -26.40 37.45
C LEU A 2 -4.82 -26.25 35.93
N ASN A 3 -5.86 -26.66 35.20
CA ASN A 3 -5.99 -26.39 33.77
C ASN A 3 -6.18 -24.89 33.56
N PHE A 4 -5.08 -24.19 33.26
CA PHE A 4 -5.16 -22.87 32.66
C PHE A 4 -5.57 -23.03 31.19
N GLU A 5 -6.87 -23.09 30.92
CA GLU A 5 -7.35 -22.77 29.59
C GLU A 5 -6.96 -21.32 29.28
N PHE A 6 -6.02 -21.15 28.36
CA PHE A 6 -5.69 -19.84 27.81
C PHE A 6 -6.94 -19.34 27.08
N PHE A 7 -7.80 -18.60 27.78
CA PHE A 7 -8.99 -17.98 27.21
C PHE A 7 -8.51 -17.00 26.12
N ARG A 8 -8.48 -17.47 24.87
CA ARG A 8 -8.23 -16.62 23.69
C ARG A 8 -9.40 -15.65 23.59
N ARG A 9 -9.33 -14.53 24.32
CA ARG A 9 -10.26 -13.41 24.15
C ARG A 9 -10.13 -12.88 22.73
N THR A 10 -10.98 -13.33 21.84
CA THR A 10 -11.21 -12.76 20.51
C THR A 10 -11.84 -11.38 20.71
N ARG A 11 -11.02 -10.36 20.98
CA ARG A 11 -11.49 -8.98 21.03
C ARG A 11 -11.90 -8.55 19.62
N LYS A 12 -13.06 -7.90 19.52
CA LYS A 12 -13.49 -7.23 18.28
C LYS A 12 -12.42 -6.21 17.90
N LYS A 13 -11.95 -6.28 16.65
CA LYS A 13 -10.94 -5.34 16.13
C LYS A 13 -11.57 -3.94 16.09
N PHE A 14 -10.87 -2.93 16.59
CA PHE A 14 -11.40 -1.57 16.75
C PHE A 14 -11.69 -0.85 15.41
N TYR A 15 -10.94 -1.15 14.35
CA TYR A 15 -10.98 -0.43 13.08
C TYR A 15 -11.40 -1.29 11.87
N ASP A 16 -11.93 -2.49 12.12
CA ASP A 16 -12.29 -3.46 11.08
C ASP A 16 -13.36 -2.88 10.14
N GLY A 17 -13.05 -2.78 8.86
CA GLY A 17 -13.96 -2.28 7.83
C GLY A 17 -14.25 -0.77 7.88
N LEU A 18 -13.72 -0.04 8.86
CA LEU A 18 -13.89 1.43 8.97
C LEU A 18 -12.70 2.17 8.36
N PHE A 19 -11.49 1.85 8.84
CA PHE A 19 -10.24 2.42 8.35
C PHE A 19 -9.33 1.35 7.74
N ILE A 20 -9.24 0.18 8.40
CA ILE A 20 -8.48 -0.96 7.90
C ILE A 20 -9.44 -1.92 7.21
N ALA A 21 -9.19 -2.21 5.92
CA ALA A 21 -10.00 -3.12 5.13
C ALA A 21 -10.01 -4.55 5.73
N GLU A 22 -11.13 -5.25 5.52
CA GLU A 22 -11.28 -6.63 5.99
C GLU A 22 -10.30 -7.57 5.29
N ASP A 23 -9.50 -8.30 6.07
CA ASP A 23 -8.47 -9.22 5.56
C ASP A 23 -9.03 -10.22 4.53
N LYS A 24 -10.29 -10.68 4.70
CA LYS A 24 -10.95 -11.63 3.79
C LYS A 24 -11.23 -11.01 2.40
N LYS A 25 -11.73 -9.77 2.37
CA LYS A 25 -12.05 -9.04 1.12
C LYS A 25 -10.78 -8.71 0.33
N VAL A 26 -9.73 -8.30 1.04
CA VAL A 26 -8.42 -8.06 0.43
C VAL A 26 -7.85 -9.36 -0.14
N ALA A 27 -7.91 -10.47 0.60
CA ALA A 27 -7.41 -11.76 0.14
C ALA A 27 -8.15 -12.27 -1.10
N SER A 28 -9.48 -12.16 -1.15
CA SER A 28 -10.25 -12.55 -2.34
C SER A 28 -9.87 -11.73 -3.56
N PHE A 29 -9.70 -10.41 -3.40
CA PHE A 29 -9.30 -9.50 -4.49
C PHE A 29 -7.90 -9.81 -5.03
N ILE A 30 -6.92 -10.00 -4.14
CA ILE A 30 -5.55 -10.37 -4.53
C ILE A 30 -5.57 -11.71 -5.26
N ASN A 31 -6.29 -12.71 -4.76
CA ASN A 31 -6.40 -14.00 -5.43
C ASN A 31 -7.04 -13.87 -6.81
N GLU A 32 -8.04 -13.01 -6.99
CA GLU A 32 -8.69 -12.78 -8.27
C GLU A 32 -7.75 -12.14 -9.30
N ILE A 33 -7.07 -11.05 -8.91
CA ILE A 33 -6.12 -10.37 -9.79
C ILE A 33 -5.00 -11.31 -10.23
N TYR A 34 -4.41 -12.04 -9.28
CA TYR A 34 -3.24 -12.87 -9.55
C TYR A 34 -3.55 -14.29 -10.06
N LYS A 35 -4.84 -14.66 -10.21
CA LYS A 35 -5.25 -15.89 -10.92
C LYS A 35 -4.98 -15.81 -12.42
N GLY A 36 -4.97 -14.61 -13.00
CA GLY A 36 -4.68 -14.40 -14.42
C GLY A 36 -3.23 -14.75 -14.77
N LYS A 37 -3.01 -15.44 -15.89
CA LYS A 37 -1.66 -15.62 -16.44
C LYS A 37 -1.17 -14.27 -16.96
N PHE A 38 -0.37 -13.57 -16.16
CA PHE A 38 0.34 -12.40 -16.65
C PHE A 38 1.41 -12.84 -17.66
N GLY A 39 1.32 -12.33 -18.90
CA GLY A 39 2.41 -12.46 -19.87
C GLY A 39 3.71 -11.89 -19.30
N LYS A 40 4.85 -12.25 -19.93
CA LYS A 40 6.15 -11.65 -19.59
C LYS A 40 6.02 -10.12 -19.62
N VAL A 41 6.41 -9.47 -18.53
CA VAL A 41 6.54 -8.01 -18.50
C VAL A 41 7.74 -7.67 -19.39
N GLU A 42 7.54 -6.84 -20.41
CA GLU A 42 8.65 -6.31 -21.19
C GLU A 42 9.59 -5.53 -20.28
N ALA A 43 10.89 -5.58 -20.59
CA ALA A 43 11.88 -4.86 -19.81
C ALA A 43 11.59 -3.36 -19.88
N ASP A 44 11.37 -2.75 -18.70
CA ASP A 44 11.08 -1.32 -18.60
C ASP A 44 12.38 -0.53 -18.52
N TYR A 45 12.90 -0.10 -19.67
CA TYR A 45 14.15 0.65 -19.78
C TYR A 45 14.02 2.10 -19.29
N ILE A 46 12.80 2.62 -19.13
CA ILE A 46 12.53 4.01 -18.74
C ILE A 46 12.86 4.22 -17.25
N CYS A 47 12.68 3.19 -16.43
CA CYS A 47 13.00 3.22 -15.00
C CYS A 47 14.45 2.77 -14.75
N GLY A 48 15.43 3.44 -15.36
CA GLY A 48 16.87 3.13 -15.29
C GLY A 48 17.59 3.55 -13.99
N GLY A 49 16.96 3.41 -12.83
CA GLY A 49 17.51 3.85 -11.54
C GLY A 49 18.56 2.90 -10.95
N LYS A 50 19.43 3.42 -10.06
CA LYS A 50 20.46 2.66 -9.31
C LYS A 50 19.86 1.75 -8.23
N TRP A 51 18.57 1.91 -7.93
CA TRP A 51 17.84 1.25 -6.85
C TRP A 51 16.94 0.15 -7.40
N ASN A 52 17.16 -1.09 -6.95
CA ASN A 52 16.29 -2.21 -7.28
C ASN A 52 15.16 -2.32 -6.25
N ALA A 53 13.92 -2.47 -6.73
CA ALA A 53 12.78 -2.78 -5.87
C ALA A 53 13.03 -4.10 -5.11
N ALA A 54 12.58 -4.16 -3.86
CA ALA A 54 12.71 -5.37 -3.06
C ALA A 54 11.95 -6.54 -3.71
N ARG A 55 12.61 -7.69 -3.83
CA ARG A 55 11.93 -8.90 -4.31
C ARG A 55 10.99 -9.42 -3.22
N ASN A 56 9.74 -9.67 -3.59
CA ASN A 56 8.75 -10.26 -2.69
C ASN A 56 9.11 -11.74 -2.43
N ASN A 57 9.85 -11.98 -1.34
CA ASN A 57 10.23 -13.32 -0.90
C ASN A 57 9.31 -13.76 0.24
N ALA A 58 8.23 -14.48 -0.10
CA ALA A 58 7.26 -15.01 0.86
C ALA A 58 7.89 -15.81 2.02
N ARG A 59 9.06 -16.44 1.79
CA ARG A 59 9.80 -17.19 2.81
C ARG A 59 10.29 -16.33 3.98
N LYS A 60 10.61 -15.03 3.77
CA LYS A 60 11.11 -14.14 4.83
C LYS A 60 10.06 -13.80 5.88
N PHE A 61 8.78 -13.97 5.56
CA PHE A 61 7.67 -13.49 6.39
C PHE A 61 6.84 -14.60 7.05
N LYS A 62 7.28 -15.87 6.96
CA LYS A 62 6.52 -17.03 7.48
C LYS A 62 6.16 -16.95 8.97
N SER A 63 6.90 -16.17 9.76
CA SER A 63 6.68 -16.02 11.21
C SER A 63 5.77 -14.84 11.59
N LEU A 64 5.32 -14.06 10.61
CA LEU A 64 4.46 -12.88 10.81
C LEU A 64 3.07 -13.13 10.22
N ASP A 65 2.02 -12.77 10.96
CA ASP A 65 0.65 -12.79 10.42
C ASP A 65 0.33 -11.52 9.61
N THR A 66 1.13 -10.48 9.76
CA THR A 66 1.04 -9.24 8.96
C THR A 66 2.46 -8.76 8.72
N THR A 67 2.79 -8.50 7.46
CA THR A 67 4.13 -8.12 7.00
C THR A 67 4.32 -6.60 6.99
N GLY A 68 3.21 -5.88 6.90
CA GLY A 68 3.17 -4.42 6.98
C GLY A 68 1.74 -3.90 6.82
N LEU A 69 1.63 -2.59 6.79
CA LEU A 69 0.38 -1.86 6.62
C LEU A 69 0.53 -0.97 5.38
N GLU A 70 -0.36 -1.15 4.41
CA GLU A 70 -0.47 -0.24 3.27
C GLU A 70 -1.48 0.84 3.64
N VAL A 71 -1.16 2.11 3.42
CA VAL A 71 -2.01 3.25 3.78
C VAL A 71 -2.16 4.19 2.60
N MET A 72 -3.39 4.62 2.33
CA MET A 72 -3.71 5.72 1.42
C MET A 72 -4.01 6.96 2.25
N SER A 73 -3.26 8.04 2.01
CA SER A 73 -3.42 9.33 2.66
C SER A 73 -3.94 10.38 1.68
N CYS A 74 -4.47 11.49 2.21
CA CYS A 74 -4.80 12.67 1.42
C CYS A 74 -3.82 13.80 1.72
N ARG A 75 -3.89 14.85 0.87
CA ARG A 75 -3.14 16.10 0.99
C ARG A 75 -3.20 16.80 2.36
N HIS A 76 -4.23 16.53 3.15
CA HIS A 76 -4.38 17.05 4.51
C HIS A 76 -3.60 16.22 5.55
N GLN A 77 -2.73 15.30 5.13
CA GLN A 77 -1.95 14.40 5.98
C GLN A 77 -2.85 13.47 6.83
N LEU A 78 -4.03 13.13 6.31
CA LEU A 78 -4.97 12.23 6.96
C LEU A 78 -5.05 10.92 6.18
N GLY A 79 -4.76 9.81 6.87
CA GLY A 79 -5.01 8.47 6.37
C GLY A 79 -6.50 8.29 6.07
N GLN A 80 -6.83 7.94 4.83
CA GLN A 80 -8.20 7.72 4.39
C GLN A 80 -8.59 6.25 4.51
N ARG A 81 -7.71 5.35 4.07
CA ARG A 81 -7.91 3.90 4.09
C ARG A 81 -6.58 3.21 4.29
N ALA A 82 -6.63 2.01 4.86
CA ALA A 82 -5.47 1.16 5.04
C ALA A 82 -5.84 -0.31 4.86
N LEU A 83 -4.85 -1.16 4.62
CA LEU A 83 -5.03 -2.61 4.62
C LEU A 83 -3.81 -3.32 5.20
N ASN A 84 -4.04 -4.52 5.72
CA ASN A 84 -2.97 -5.38 6.21
C ASN A 84 -2.32 -6.12 5.04
N MET A 85 -1.00 -6.03 4.94
CA MET A 85 -0.22 -6.87 4.03
C MET A 85 0.03 -8.23 4.68
N LYS A 86 -0.30 -9.31 3.96
CA LYS A 86 -0.12 -10.70 4.43
C LYS A 86 1.12 -11.39 3.85
N GLN A 87 1.62 -10.84 2.76
CA GLN A 87 2.87 -11.20 2.10
C GLN A 87 3.65 -9.91 1.83
N GLY A 88 4.82 -9.96 1.20
CA GLY A 88 5.56 -8.73 0.91
C GLY A 88 4.77 -7.77 0.00
N GLU A 89 5.40 -6.66 -0.35
CA GLU A 89 4.81 -5.63 -1.23
C GLU A 89 4.32 -6.23 -2.56
N LEU A 90 3.04 -6.00 -2.87
CA LEU A 90 2.39 -6.39 -4.11
C LEU A 90 1.63 -5.19 -4.67
N TYR A 91 1.66 -5.00 -5.99
CA TYR A 91 0.88 -3.96 -6.67
C TYR A 91 -0.64 -4.13 -6.52
N GLY A 92 -1.12 -5.33 -6.21
CA GLY A 92 -2.54 -5.55 -5.91
C GLY A 92 -3.03 -4.81 -4.65
N TYR A 93 -2.16 -4.54 -3.69
CA TYR A 93 -2.52 -3.80 -2.46
C TYR A 93 -2.88 -2.34 -2.73
N PRO A 94 -2.01 -1.51 -3.34
CA PRO A 94 -2.38 -0.15 -3.67
C PRO A 94 -3.55 -0.10 -4.66
N LEU A 95 -3.65 -1.05 -5.61
CA LEU A 95 -4.81 -1.13 -6.51
C LEU A 95 -6.13 -1.36 -5.75
N TYR A 96 -6.13 -2.19 -4.69
CA TYR A 96 -7.33 -2.37 -3.86
C TYR A 96 -7.78 -1.04 -3.24
N LEU A 97 -6.84 -0.30 -2.62
CA LEU A 97 -7.13 0.99 -1.99
C LEU A 97 -7.61 2.02 -3.01
N ILE A 98 -6.95 2.08 -4.17
CA ILE A 98 -7.34 2.94 -5.29
C ILE A 98 -8.78 2.63 -5.73
N LYS A 99 -9.12 1.37 -5.93
CA LYS A 99 -10.46 0.97 -6.38
C LYS A 99 -11.54 1.27 -5.34
N GLU A 100 -11.26 1.01 -4.07
CA GLU A 100 -12.20 1.32 -2.98
C GLU A 100 -12.41 2.84 -2.84
N HIS A 101 -11.35 3.62 -2.99
CA HIS A 101 -11.38 5.06 -2.70
C HIS A 101 -11.79 5.93 -3.90
N ILE A 102 -11.36 5.61 -5.12
CA ILE A 102 -11.81 6.31 -6.35
C ILE A 102 -13.30 6.07 -6.60
N ASN A 103 -13.81 4.86 -6.37
CA ASN A 103 -15.23 4.60 -6.61
C ASN A 103 -16.14 5.35 -5.62
N THR A 104 -15.60 5.84 -4.50
CA THR A 104 -16.36 6.55 -3.47
C THR A 104 -16.16 8.06 -3.50
N ARG A 105 -15.16 8.58 -4.22
CA ARG A 105 -14.80 10.00 -4.27
C ARG A 105 -14.22 10.38 -5.65
N ASP A 106 -14.49 11.60 -6.12
CA ASP A 106 -13.92 12.13 -7.37
C ASP A 106 -12.40 12.43 -7.23
N ILE A 107 -11.59 11.38 -7.12
CA ILE A 107 -10.13 11.46 -6.97
C ILE A 107 -9.48 11.48 -8.35
N LYS A 108 -8.88 12.62 -8.68
CA LYS A 108 -8.27 12.84 -10.00
C LYS A 108 -6.80 12.43 -10.06
N PHE A 109 -6.10 12.45 -8.93
CA PHE A 109 -4.65 12.25 -8.85
C PHE A 109 -4.29 11.26 -7.75
N VAL A 110 -3.37 10.36 -8.04
CA VAL A 110 -2.82 9.40 -7.07
C VAL A 110 -1.30 9.45 -7.13
N PHE A 111 -0.66 9.54 -5.97
CA PHE A 111 0.79 9.55 -5.83
C PHE A 111 1.27 8.21 -5.26
N ALA A 112 2.38 7.69 -5.79
CA ALA A 112 3.04 6.50 -5.26
C ALA A 112 4.52 6.46 -5.66
N ASP A 113 5.38 5.87 -4.82
CA ASP A 113 6.84 5.80 -5.01
C ASP A 113 7.27 5.17 -6.33
N VAL A 114 6.47 4.22 -6.83
CA VAL A 114 6.76 3.44 -8.03
C VAL A 114 5.59 3.51 -9.02
N MET A 115 4.96 4.69 -9.11
CA MET A 115 3.78 4.91 -9.96
C MET A 115 4.02 4.53 -11.43
N CYS A 116 5.23 4.74 -11.94
CA CYS A 116 5.61 4.35 -13.30
C CYS A 116 5.39 2.86 -13.60
N LYS A 117 5.60 1.99 -12.60
CA LYS A 117 5.36 0.53 -12.72
C LYS A 117 3.95 0.16 -12.29
N LEU A 118 3.43 0.81 -11.24
CA LEU A 118 2.07 0.57 -10.75
C LEU A 118 1.04 0.90 -11.82
N SER A 119 1.16 2.04 -12.51
CA SER A 119 0.23 2.43 -13.58
C SER A 119 0.20 1.41 -14.72
N LYS A 120 1.35 0.87 -15.13
CA LYS A 120 1.42 -0.20 -16.14
C LYS A 120 0.75 -1.49 -15.67
N PHE A 121 0.94 -1.83 -14.39
CA PHE A 121 0.27 -2.98 -13.78
C PHE A 121 -1.25 -2.80 -13.76
N ILE A 122 -1.74 -1.64 -13.32
CA ILE A 122 -3.18 -1.34 -13.26
C ILE A 122 -3.77 -1.33 -14.67
N GLN A 123 -3.13 -0.70 -15.65
CA GLN A 123 -3.59 -0.69 -17.04
C GLN A 123 -3.79 -2.10 -17.62
N ARG A 124 -2.95 -3.06 -17.22
CA ARG A 124 -3.05 -4.45 -17.65
C ARG A 124 -4.14 -5.25 -16.94
N VAL A 125 -4.41 -4.96 -15.67
CA VAL A 125 -5.34 -5.72 -14.82
C VAL A 125 -6.74 -5.13 -14.84
N ASP A 126 -6.85 -3.80 -14.86
CA ASP A 126 -8.08 -3.02 -14.71
C ASP A 126 -7.92 -1.69 -15.46
N ALA A 127 -8.10 -1.76 -16.79
CA ALA A 127 -7.91 -0.62 -17.69
C ALA A 127 -8.94 0.51 -17.45
N GLU A 128 -10.10 0.19 -16.89
CA GLU A 128 -11.12 1.19 -16.53
C GLU A 128 -10.64 2.02 -15.33
N THR A 129 -10.18 1.36 -14.27
CA THR A 129 -9.62 2.05 -13.10
C THR A 129 -8.38 2.86 -13.49
N ALA A 130 -7.55 2.38 -14.41
CA ALA A 130 -6.38 3.11 -14.89
C ALA A 130 -6.73 4.45 -15.58
N LYS A 131 -7.93 4.57 -16.17
CA LYS A 131 -8.41 5.81 -16.83
C LYS A 131 -9.05 6.78 -15.85
N ALA A 132 -9.45 6.32 -14.67
CA ALA A 132 -10.19 7.12 -13.70
C ALA A 132 -9.33 8.14 -12.95
N PHE A 133 -8.00 7.95 -12.92
CA PHE A 133 -7.07 8.87 -12.26
C PHE A 133 -5.79 9.07 -13.07
N LYS A 134 -5.07 10.14 -12.76
CA LYS A 134 -3.72 10.38 -13.24
C LYS A 134 -2.71 10.05 -12.13
N GLY A 135 -1.82 9.10 -12.41
CA GLY A 135 -0.74 8.72 -11.50
C GLY A 135 0.42 9.70 -11.55
N ALA A 136 1.03 9.96 -10.39
CA ALA A 136 2.25 10.74 -10.24
C ALA A 136 3.25 10.06 -9.27
N LEU A 137 4.54 10.33 -9.45
CA LEU A 137 5.57 10.04 -8.45
C LEU A 137 5.59 11.16 -7.40
N SER A 138 5.92 10.78 -6.17
CA SER A 138 6.25 11.72 -5.11
C SER A 138 7.61 12.39 -5.39
N VAL A 139 7.75 13.66 -5.01
CA VAL A 139 8.88 14.52 -5.43
C VAL A 139 10.23 13.99 -4.95
N MET A 140 10.29 13.44 -3.73
CA MET A 140 11.52 12.88 -3.20
C MET A 140 11.82 11.53 -3.83
N HIS A 141 10.81 10.66 -4.00
CA HIS A 141 11.03 9.35 -4.61
C HIS A 141 11.35 9.45 -6.09
N ALA A 142 10.79 10.43 -6.82
CA ALA A 142 11.10 10.68 -8.22
C ALA A 142 12.62 10.81 -8.46
N LYS A 143 13.35 11.47 -7.56
CA LYS A 143 14.82 11.61 -7.65
C LYS A 143 15.57 10.27 -7.62
N GLY A 144 14.96 9.21 -7.09
CA GLY A 144 15.51 7.85 -7.11
C GLY A 144 15.37 7.14 -8.46
N HIS A 145 14.53 7.66 -9.36
CA HIS A 145 14.33 7.12 -10.71
C HIS A 145 15.28 7.76 -11.73
N GLY A 146 15.40 7.11 -12.90
CA GLY A 146 16.12 7.69 -14.04
C GLY A 146 15.48 9.02 -14.50
N ILE A 147 16.28 9.88 -15.11
CA ILE A 147 15.86 11.24 -15.49
C ILE A 147 14.63 11.24 -16.40
N ASP A 148 14.52 10.29 -17.32
CA ASP A 148 13.37 10.16 -18.22
C ASP A 148 12.07 9.84 -17.44
N CYS A 149 12.17 8.98 -16.42
CA CYS A 149 11.06 8.66 -15.54
C CYS A 149 10.63 9.88 -14.71
N GLN A 150 11.59 10.70 -14.27
CA GLN A 150 11.31 11.95 -13.56
C GLN A 150 10.49 12.91 -14.42
N PHE A 151 10.90 13.15 -15.66
CA PHE A 151 10.15 14.06 -16.55
C PHE A 151 8.74 13.55 -16.87
N LEU A 152 8.55 12.24 -17.00
CA LEU A 152 7.26 11.66 -17.36
C LEU A 152 6.27 11.59 -16.19
N TRP A 153 6.77 11.35 -14.97
CA TRP A 153 5.93 10.99 -13.83
C TRP A 153 6.02 11.92 -12.62
N ASP A 154 6.95 12.89 -12.57
CA ASP A 154 6.99 13.85 -11.46
C ASP A 154 5.70 14.69 -11.44
N GLY A 155 5.01 14.65 -10.30
CA GLY A 155 3.73 15.33 -10.11
C GLY A 155 3.79 16.85 -10.29
N GLN A 156 4.97 17.46 -10.22
CA GLN A 156 5.16 18.89 -10.48
C GLN A 156 4.94 19.28 -11.95
N TRP A 157 5.13 18.35 -12.89
CA TRP A 157 4.91 18.57 -14.33
C TRP A 157 3.50 18.18 -14.77
N ILE A 158 2.63 17.79 -13.84
CA ILE A 158 1.26 17.38 -14.12
C ILE A 158 0.30 18.50 -13.77
N ASP A 159 -0.36 19.05 -14.78
CA ASP A 159 -1.38 20.08 -14.59
C ASP A 159 -2.52 19.60 -13.68
N GLY A 160 -2.93 20.48 -12.77
CA GLY A 160 -4.01 20.25 -11.81
C GLY A 160 -3.57 19.59 -10.49
N THR A 161 -2.32 19.14 -10.35
CA THR A 161 -1.83 18.59 -9.06
C THR A 161 -1.60 19.67 -8.00
N GLY A 162 -1.57 20.95 -8.36
CA GLY A 162 -1.38 22.04 -7.40
C GLY A 162 -0.04 21.98 -6.66
N ARG A 163 1.02 21.50 -7.33
CA ARG A 163 2.37 21.32 -6.77
C ARG A 163 2.39 20.43 -5.52
N SER A 164 1.53 19.42 -5.50
CA SER A 164 1.50 18.40 -4.45
C SER A 164 2.84 17.66 -4.40
N THR A 165 3.34 17.40 -3.19
CA THR A 165 4.61 16.69 -3.02
C THR A 165 4.44 15.18 -3.15
N GLY A 166 3.27 14.64 -2.79
CA GLY A 166 3.02 13.20 -2.78
C GLY A 166 3.72 12.46 -1.63
N GLU A 167 4.13 13.18 -0.59
CA GLU A 167 4.92 12.68 0.55
C GLU A 167 4.07 12.52 1.83
N GLU A 168 2.75 12.67 1.71
CA GLU A 168 1.83 12.70 2.83
C GLU A 168 1.75 11.35 3.55
N THR A 169 1.91 10.24 2.81
CA THR A 169 1.90 8.90 3.38
C THR A 169 3.15 8.65 4.23
N GLU A 170 4.29 9.17 3.82
CA GLU A 170 5.58 9.10 4.51
C GLU A 170 5.54 9.94 5.79
N GLN A 171 4.84 11.07 5.78
CA GLN A 171 4.58 11.89 6.96
C GLN A 171 3.66 11.17 7.95
N VAL A 172 2.60 10.53 7.47
CA VAL A 172 1.74 9.66 8.29
C VAL A 172 2.55 8.52 8.90
N PHE A 173 3.40 7.86 8.12
CA PHE A 173 4.27 6.79 8.63
C PHE A 173 5.34 7.29 9.59
N SER A 174 5.88 8.50 9.40
CA SER A 174 6.80 9.13 10.35
C SER A 174 6.13 9.33 11.70
N PHE A 175 4.89 9.82 11.72
CA PHE A 175 4.09 9.91 12.94
C PHE A 175 3.83 8.53 13.55
N LEU A 176 3.40 7.55 12.74
CA LEU A 176 3.09 6.20 13.21
C LEU A 176 4.31 5.43 13.71
N SER A 177 5.51 5.73 13.20
CA SER A 177 6.77 5.08 13.56
C SER A 177 7.07 5.17 15.06
N ARG A 178 6.59 6.24 15.71
CA ARG A 178 6.70 6.47 17.15
C ARG A 178 5.96 5.41 17.97
N PHE A 179 4.95 4.76 17.39
CA PHE A 179 4.18 3.70 18.02
C PHE A 179 4.70 2.29 17.71
N CYS A 180 5.65 2.13 16.77
CA CYS A 180 6.16 0.82 16.32
C CYS A 180 6.79 -0.02 17.46
N ASN A 181 7.29 0.63 18.51
CA ASN A 181 7.81 -0.06 19.69
C ASN A 181 6.75 -0.93 20.41
N THR A 182 5.46 -0.61 20.25
CA THR A 182 4.35 -1.34 20.86
C THR A 182 3.76 -2.44 19.97
N THR A 183 4.04 -2.41 18.66
CA THR A 183 3.43 -3.30 17.65
C THR A 183 4.41 -4.30 17.03
N LYS A 184 5.68 -4.32 17.49
CA LYS A 184 6.78 -5.16 16.97
C LYS A 184 6.45 -6.65 16.83
N TYR A 185 5.55 -7.18 17.67
CA TYR A 185 5.04 -8.53 17.53
C TYR A 185 3.68 -8.46 16.81
N GLN A 186 3.65 -8.70 15.50
CA GLN A 186 2.41 -8.84 14.71
C GLN A 186 2.02 -10.31 14.54
N LYS A 187 2.03 -11.06 15.64
CA LYS A 187 1.43 -12.40 15.69
C LYS A 187 -0.09 -12.24 15.83
N PRO A 188 -0.89 -13.24 15.46
CA PRO A 188 -2.35 -13.19 15.63
C PRO A 188 -2.76 -12.85 17.08
N GLU A 189 -1.96 -13.28 18.05
CA GLU A 189 -2.14 -13.13 19.50
C GLU A 189 -1.87 -11.71 20.02
N SER A 190 -1.07 -10.92 19.31
CA SER A 190 -0.57 -9.61 19.77
C SER A 190 -1.22 -8.42 19.07
N LYS A 191 -2.19 -8.66 18.17
CA LYS A 191 -3.00 -7.62 17.50
C LYS A 191 -3.81 -6.72 18.45
N CYS A 192 -3.87 -7.03 19.74
CA CYS A 192 -4.54 -6.20 20.75
C CYS A 192 -3.83 -6.25 22.10
N ARG A 193 -2.62 -5.67 22.18
CA ARG A 193 -1.95 -5.40 23.48
C ARG A 193 -1.46 -3.95 23.56
N ILE A 194 -2.37 -2.99 23.36
CA ILE A 194 -2.19 -1.67 23.98
C ILE A 194 -2.47 -1.91 25.47
N LYS A 195 -1.42 -2.05 26.26
CA LYS A 195 -1.55 -1.92 27.72
C LYS A 195 -1.88 -0.46 27.95
N HIS A 196 -3.09 -0.17 28.41
CA HIS A 196 -3.33 1.08 29.12
C HIS A 196 -2.31 1.13 30.26
N GLN A 197 -1.42 2.11 30.24
CA GLN A 197 -0.81 2.64 31.46
C GLN A 197 -1.81 3.61 32.07
#